data_AF-A0A7X7SKH5-F1
#
_entry.id   AF-A0A7X7SKH5-F1
#
_cell.length_a   1.000
_cell.length_b   1.000
_cell.length_c   1.000
_cell.angle_alpha   90.00
_cell.angle_beta   90.00
_cell.angle_gamma   90.00
#
_symmetry.space_group_name_H-M   'P 1'
#
loop_
_entity.id
_entity.type
_entity.pdbx_description
1 polymer ?
#
loop_
_entity_poly.entity_id
_entity_poly.type
_entity_poly.pdbx_seq_one_letter_code
_entity_poly.pdbx_strand_id
1 'polypeptide(L)'
;KPRITRAKLRPGDILFWGPKGSASTASSIYHAGIYMGNGWFIHSTGSSAGVSIASLNWDGWSWKTDFAWGRRLLTASDLALPSPSPSPSPSSSAN
;
A
#
# COMPACT_ATOMS: atom_id res chain seq x y z
N LYS A 1 4.00 14.73 1.26
CA LYS A 1 3.33 13.88 0.24
C LYS A 1 1.81 14.08 0.33
N PRO A 2 1.07 14.14 -0.79
CA PRO A 2 -0.38 14.38 -0.80
C PRO A 2 -1.17 13.20 -0.18
N ARG A 3 -2.34 13.51 0.38
CA ARG A 3 -3.33 12.52 0.81
C ARG A 3 -4.04 11.93 -0.42
N ILE A 4 -4.20 10.61 -0.47
CA ILE A 4 -4.84 9.90 -1.58
C ILE A 4 -6.26 9.53 -1.18
N THR A 5 -7.24 9.91 -2.00
CA THR A 5 -8.63 9.52 -1.80
C THR A 5 -8.84 8.07 -2.25
N ARG A 6 -9.89 7.43 -1.73
CA ARG A 6 -10.23 6.03 -2.06
C ARG A 6 -10.29 5.76 -3.57
N ALA A 7 -10.84 6.69 -4.35
CA ALA A 7 -10.96 6.57 -5.80
C ALA A 7 -9.62 6.63 -6.56
N LYS A 8 -8.54 7.10 -5.91
CA LYS A 8 -7.21 7.28 -6.53
C LYS A 8 -6.18 6.26 -6.02
N LEU A 9 -6.60 5.31 -5.19
CA LEU A 9 -5.74 4.27 -4.64
C LEU A 9 -5.22 3.34 -5.75
N ARG A 10 -3.96 2.94 -5.61
CA ARG A 10 -3.30 1.93 -6.44
C ARG A 10 -2.66 0.87 -5.55
N PRO A 11 -2.57 -0.39 -6.01
CA PRO A 11 -1.87 -1.43 -5.26
C PRO A 11 -0.49 -0.95 -4.77
N GLY A 12 -0.17 -1.22 -3.49
CA GLY A 12 1.02 -0.75 -2.82
C GLY A 12 0.89 0.60 -2.08
N ASP A 13 -0.22 1.32 -2.23
CA ASP A 13 -0.49 2.50 -1.41
C ASP A 13 -0.71 2.10 0.06
N ILE A 14 -0.13 2.87 0.99
CA ILE A 14 -0.37 2.71 2.43
C ILE A 14 -1.69 3.37 2.77
N LEU A 15 -2.56 2.65 3.45
CA LEU A 15 -3.87 3.10 3.90
C LEU A 15 -3.82 3.49 5.38
N PHE A 16 -4.62 4.49 5.77
CA PHE A 16 -4.73 4.96 7.14
C PHE A 16 -6.19 5.05 7.58
N TRP A 17 -6.45 4.69 8.84
CA TRP A 17 -7.75 4.83 9.48
C TRP A 17 -7.66 5.75 10.69
N GLY A 18 -8.70 6.55 10.88
CA GLY A 18 -8.83 7.49 11.98
C GLY A 18 -10.29 7.75 12.34
N PRO A 19 -10.54 8.26 13.56
CA PRO A 19 -11.88 8.32 14.15
C PRO A 19 -12.85 9.28 13.45
N LYS A 20 -12.36 10.10 12.51
CA LYS A 20 -13.15 11.04 11.72
C LYS A 20 -13.08 10.76 10.22
N GLY A 21 -12.73 9.54 9.83
CA GLY A 21 -12.54 9.16 8.44
C GLY A 21 -11.60 10.15 7.73
N SER A 22 -12.01 10.65 6.56
CA SER A 22 -11.22 11.57 5.73
C SER A 22 -10.86 12.91 6.39
N ALA A 23 -11.61 13.32 7.42
CA ALA A 23 -11.36 14.53 8.20
C ALA A 23 -10.39 14.32 9.37
N SER A 24 -9.89 13.11 9.59
CA SER A 24 -8.91 12.81 10.62
C SER A 24 -7.65 13.69 10.47
N THR A 25 -6.92 13.88 11.57
CA THR A 25 -5.58 14.47 11.52
C THR A 25 -4.54 13.36 11.40
N ALA A 26 -3.30 13.69 11.04
CA ALA A 26 -2.24 12.68 11.02
C ALA A 26 -1.96 12.11 12.43
N SER A 27 -2.11 12.94 13.47
CA SER A 27 -1.92 12.54 14.87
C SER A 27 -3.04 11.65 15.42
N SER A 28 -4.23 11.64 14.80
CA SER A 28 -5.36 10.81 15.24
C SER A 28 -5.47 9.48 14.49
N ILE A 29 -4.52 9.15 13.62
CA ILE A 29 -4.52 7.87 12.91
C ILE A 29 -4.19 6.75 13.89
N TYR A 30 -5.04 5.73 13.94
CA TYR A 30 -4.89 4.61 14.88
C TYR A 30 -4.55 3.28 14.19
N HIS A 31 -4.72 3.17 12.87
CA HIS A 31 -4.46 1.92 12.14
C HIS A 31 -3.92 2.16 10.73
N ALA A 32 -3.20 1.17 10.20
CA ALA A 32 -2.61 1.21 8.87
C ALA A 32 -2.64 -0.16 8.18
N GLY A 33 -2.53 -0.15 6.85
CA GLY A 33 -2.55 -1.33 6.00
C GLY A 33 -2.02 -1.02 4.60
N ILE A 34 -1.92 -2.03 3.75
CA ILE A 34 -1.40 -1.89 2.38
C ILE A 34 -2.52 -2.27 1.41
N TYR A 35 -2.80 -1.38 0.46
CA TYR A 35 -3.83 -1.62 -0.54
C TYR A 35 -3.38 -2.66 -1.57
N MET A 36 -4.26 -3.61 -1.89
CA MET A 36 -4.01 -4.66 -2.87
C MET A 36 -4.75 -4.43 -4.19
N GLY A 37 -5.74 -3.53 -4.21
CA GLY A 37 -6.60 -3.31 -5.38
C GLY A 37 -8.03 -3.78 -5.14
N ASN A 38 -8.96 -3.31 -5.97
CA ASN A 38 -10.38 -3.71 -5.95
C ASN A 38 -11.05 -3.59 -4.57
N GLY A 39 -10.65 -2.61 -3.76
CA GLY A 39 -11.16 -2.41 -2.40
C GLY A 39 -10.51 -3.30 -1.34
N TRP A 40 -9.64 -4.24 -1.71
CA TRP A 40 -8.98 -5.15 -0.77
C TRP A 40 -7.68 -4.58 -0.23
N PHE A 41 -7.36 -4.92 1.01
CA PHE A 41 -6.11 -4.54 1.68
C PHE A 41 -5.64 -5.61 2.66
N ILE A 42 -4.34 -5.65 2.89
CA ILE A 42 -3.70 -6.49 3.91
C ILE A 42 -3.29 -5.62 5.09
N HIS A 43 -3.48 -6.14 6.31
CA HIS A 43 -3.17 -5.44 7.54
C HIS A 43 -2.92 -6.43 8.68
N SER A 44 -2.54 -5.93 9.85
CA SER A 44 -2.44 -6.73 11.07
C SER A 44 -3.25 -6.09 12.20
N THR A 45 -4.21 -6.80 12.80
CA THR A 45 -5.03 -6.29 13.92
C THR A 45 -4.50 -6.71 15.29
N GLY A 46 -3.19 -6.91 15.41
CA GLY A 46 -2.56 -7.32 16.66
C GLY A 46 -3.05 -8.70 17.14
N SER A 47 -3.20 -8.86 18.45
CA SER A 47 -3.55 -10.15 19.08
C SER A 47 -4.94 -10.70 18.72
N SER A 48 -5.80 -9.89 18.10
CA SER A 48 -7.18 -10.28 17.79
C SER A 48 -7.30 -11.18 16.56
N ALA A 49 -6.44 -11.00 15.55
CA ALA A 49 -6.47 -11.82 14.32
C ALA A 49 -5.12 -11.88 13.56
N GLY A 50 -4.09 -11.15 14.00
CA GLY A 50 -2.80 -11.10 13.30
C GLY A 50 -2.93 -10.55 11.88
N VAL A 51 -2.07 -11.05 10.97
CA VAL A 51 -2.04 -10.63 9.56
C VAL A 51 -3.23 -11.22 8.81
N SER A 52 -4.04 -10.37 8.21
CA SER A 52 -5.26 -10.77 7.49
C SER A 52 -5.59 -9.81 6.35
N ILE A 53 -6.54 -10.25 5.52
CA ILE A 53 -7.05 -9.49 4.38
C ILE A 53 -8.48 -9.02 4.70
N ALA A 54 -8.76 -7.75 4.41
CA ALA A 54 -10.07 -7.15 4.58
C ALA A 54 -10.44 -6.25 3.39
N SER A 55 -11.69 -5.79 3.37
CA SER A 55 -12.24 -4.98 2.29
C SER A 55 -12.68 -3.61 2.80
N LEU A 56 -12.27 -2.55 2.11
CA LEU A 56 -12.73 -1.18 2.33
C LEU A 56 -14.24 -1.03 2.08
N ASN A 57 -14.85 -1.93 1.31
CA ASN A 57 -16.28 -1.91 0.98
C ASN A 57 -17.13 -2.52 2.11
N TRP A 58 -16.50 -3.29 3.00
CA TRP A 58 -17.18 -3.93 4.11
C TRP A 58 -17.02 -3.10 5.38
N ASP A 59 -18.12 -2.85 6.08
CA ASP A 59 -18.14 -1.92 7.21
C ASP A 59 -17.90 -2.59 8.57
N GLY A 60 -17.25 -3.77 8.60
CA GLY A 60 -17.03 -4.57 9.81
C GLY A 60 -16.42 -3.79 10.99
N TRP A 61 -15.10 -3.72 11.08
CA TRP A 61 -14.40 -2.97 12.14
C TRP A 61 -14.33 -1.46 11.82
N SER A 62 -15.40 -0.89 11.25
CA SER A 62 -15.44 0.49 10.75
C SER A 62 -14.47 0.76 9.58
N TRP A 63 -14.04 -0.28 8.85
CA TRP A 63 -13.08 -0.11 7.74
C TRP A 63 -13.55 0.82 6.64
N LYS A 64 -14.86 0.93 6.44
CA LYS A 64 -15.46 1.81 5.44
C LYS A 64 -15.60 3.24 5.98
N THR A 65 -16.11 3.43 7.19
CA THR A 65 -16.35 4.75 7.79
C THR A 65 -15.07 5.46 8.23
N ASP A 66 -14.13 4.72 8.81
CA ASP A 66 -12.92 5.30 9.43
C ASP A 66 -11.77 5.45 8.43
N PHE A 67 -11.97 5.02 7.18
CA PHE A 67 -10.97 5.22 6.14
C PHE A 67 -10.65 6.70 5.99
N ALA A 68 -9.40 7.05 6.25
CA ALA A 68 -8.95 8.42 6.26
C ALA A 68 -8.43 8.83 4.88
N TRP A 69 -7.28 8.29 4.50
CA TRP A 69 -6.65 8.51 3.20
C TRP A 69 -5.54 7.48 2.99
N GLY A 70 -5.04 7.41 1.76
CA GLY A 70 -3.83 6.70 1.42
C GLY A 70 -2.58 7.60 1.33
N ARG A 71 -1.41 6.98 1.26
CA ARG A 71 -0.15 7.59 0.81
C ARG A 71 0.58 6.65 -0.15
N ARG A 72 1.12 7.22 -1.21
CA ARG A 72 2.01 6.54 -2.16
C ARG A 72 3.47 6.77 -1.77
N LEU A 73 4.12 5.71 -1.33
CA LEU A 73 5.54 5.75 -0.98
C LEU A 73 6.41 5.36 -2.17
N LEU A 74 6.05 4.25 -2.82
CA LEU A 74 6.71 3.70 -3.99
C LEU A 74 6.65 4.67 -5.18
N THR A 75 7.80 4.82 -5.84
CA THR A 75 7.99 5.52 -7.10
C THR A 75 8.16 4.52 -8.24
N ALA A 76 8.13 4.98 -9.49
CA ALA A 76 8.40 4.11 -10.64
C ALA A 76 9.79 3.47 -10.55
N SER A 77 10.78 4.21 -10.05
CA SER A 77 12.15 3.72 -9.87
C SER A 77 12.24 2.62 -8.81
N ASP A 78 11.44 2.69 -7.74
CA ASP A 78 11.40 1.65 -6.70
C ASP A 78 10.76 0.35 -7.21
N LEU A 79 9.97 0.43 -8.28
CA LEU A 79 9.29 -0.71 -8.91
C LEU A 79 10.03 -1.21 -10.15
N ALA A 80 11.04 -0.47 -10.62
CA ALA A 80 11.88 -0.92 -11.71
C ALA A 80 12.68 -2.12 -11.19
N LEU A 81 12.48 -3.28 -11.83
CA LEU A 81 13.40 -4.39 -11.63
C LEU A 81 14.79 -3.90 -12.07
N PRO A 82 15.86 -4.26 -11.35
CA PRO A 82 17.21 -3.96 -11.82
C PRO A 82 17.33 -4.52 -13.24
N SER A 83 17.77 -3.67 -14.17
CA SER A 83 18.09 -4.14 -15.52
C SER A 83 19.05 -5.33 -15.37
N PRO A 84 18.81 -6.47 -16.06
CA PRO A 84 19.77 -7.55 -16.03
C PRO A 84 21.13 -6.98 -16.43
N SER A 85 22.16 -7.22 -15.61
CA SER A 85 23.51 -6.80 -15.97
C SER A 85 23.83 -7.34 -17.37
N PRO A 86 24.43 -6.54 -18.27
CA PRO A 86 24.81 -7.05 -19.57
C PRO A 86 25.71 -8.26 -19.34
N SER A 87 25.28 -9.44 -19.80
CA SER A 87 26.12 -10.64 -19.78
C SER A 87 27.46 -10.28 -20.40
N PRO A 88 28.60 -10.69 -19.81
CA PRO A 88 29.89 -10.46 -20.43
C PRO A 88 29.85 -11.06 -21.83
N SER A 89 30.05 -10.23 -22.85
CA SER A 89 30.15 -10.69 -24.23
C SER A 89 31.26 -11.75 -24.30
N PRO A 90 31.05 -12.88 -25.00
CA PRO A 90 32.11 -13.86 -25.14
C PRO A 90 33.30 -13.20 -25.84
N SER A 91 34.45 -13.18 -25.16
CA SER A 91 35.71 -12.77 -25.77
C SER A 91 36.01 -13.75 -26.90
N SER A 92 35.97 -13.28 -28.14
CA SER A 92 36.43 -14.05 -29.29
C SER A 92 37.95 -14.21 -29.21
N SER A 93 38.41 -15.30 -28.60
CA SER A 93 39.78 -15.76 -28.73
C SER A 93 39.85 -16.61 -30.00
N ALA A 94 40.20 -15.97 -31.12
CA ALA A 94 40.70 -16.68 -32.29
C ALA A 94 42.20 -16.91 -32.10
N ASN A 95 42.61 -18.17 -32.03
CA ASN A 95 43.89 -18.68 -32.52
C ASN A 95 43.85 -20.21 -32.62
#